data_AF-Q6MPB1-F1
#
_entry.id   AF-Q6MPB1-F1
#
_cell.length_a   1.000
_cell.length_b   1.000
_cell.length_c   1.000
_cell.angle_alpha   90.00
_cell.angle_beta   90.00
_cell.angle_gamma   90.00
#
_symmetry.space_group_name_H-M   'P 1'
#
loop_
_entity.id
_entity.type
_entity.pdbx_description
1 polymer ?
#
loop_
_entity_poly.entity_id
_entity_poly.type
_entity_poly.pdbx_seq_one_letter_code
_entity_poly.pdbx_strand_id
1 'polypeptide(L)'
;MKLLLAMTMMLLPVSAMAGLTSKDVFQKIDCRLINDGVVLKEHSEYMMNIRTDLGYAKFSQIQFGDEAMKIQYQLFIEDDINGVIPESLIFLQNLMIGETESSVEISGQKVSWVKSTLKGFAVQCDLAEPVQ
;
A
#
# COMPACT_ATOMS: atom_id res chain seq x y z
N MET A 1 -58.62 -27.69 7.52
CA MET A 1 -58.11 -26.40 7.03
C MET A 1 -57.70 -25.53 8.20
N LYS A 2 -56.40 -25.21 8.32
CA LYS A 2 -55.82 -23.88 8.58
C LYS A 2 -54.39 -24.06 9.09
N LEU A 3 -53.47 -23.98 8.14
CA LEU A 3 -52.08 -23.62 8.34
C LEU A 3 -52.01 -22.36 9.22
N LEU A 4 -51.21 -22.40 10.28
CA LEU A 4 -50.64 -21.23 10.95
C LEU A 4 -49.13 -21.41 10.85
N LEU A 5 -48.59 -20.99 9.71
CA LEU A 5 -47.80 -19.77 9.53
C LEU A 5 -46.52 -19.77 10.38
N ALA A 6 -45.45 -20.15 9.69
CA ALA A 6 -44.08 -19.96 10.07
C ALA A 6 -43.80 -18.49 10.39
N MET A 7 -43.07 -18.25 11.48
CA MET A 7 -42.25 -17.06 11.62
C MET A 7 -41.03 -17.41 12.47
N THR A 8 -40.20 -18.29 11.90
CA THR A 8 -38.81 -18.48 12.31
C THR A 8 -38.11 -17.15 12.04
N MET A 9 -38.01 -16.33 13.07
CA MET A 9 -37.24 -15.09 13.08
C MET A 9 -35.76 -15.49 13.05
N MET A 10 -35.25 -15.79 11.84
CA MET A 10 -33.83 -15.92 11.60
C MET A 10 -33.20 -14.56 11.85
N LEU A 11 -32.64 -14.39 13.04
CA LEU A 11 -31.63 -13.39 13.35
C LEU A 11 -30.40 -13.73 12.50
N LEU A 12 -30.41 -13.28 11.24
CA LEU A 12 -29.19 -13.23 10.46
C LEU A 12 -28.25 -12.27 11.19
N PRO A 13 -27.03 -12.70 11.56
CA PRO A 13 -26.04 -11.77 12.04
C PRO A 13 -25.84 -10.74 10.93
N VAL A 14 -26.20 -9.49 11.22
CA VAL A 14 -25.83 -8.36 10.37
C VAL A 14 -24.32 -8.28 10.49
N SER A 15 -23.62 -8.93 9.56
CA SER A 15 -22.21 -8.70 9.32
C SER A 15 -22.09 -7.23 8.96
N ALA A 16 -21.84 -6.38 9.95
CA ALA A 16 -21.37 -5.03 9.69
C ALA A 16 -20.07 -5.22 8.89
N MET A 17 -20.16 -5.00 7.57
CA MET A 17 -18.96 -4.78 6.79
C MET A 17 -18.40 -3.47 7.32
N ALA A 18 -17.42 -3.56 8.22
CA ALA A 18 -16.57 -2.43 8.52
C ALA A 18 -16.11 -1.91 7.15
N GLY A 19 -16.51 -0.69 6.82
CA GLY A 19 -16.16 -0.09 5.53
C GLY A 19 -14.66 -0.22 5.36
N LEU A 20 -14.23 -0.77 4.22
CA LEU A 20 -12.80 -0.81 3.90
C LEU A 20 -12.27 0.61 4.03
N THR A 21 -11.27 0.81 4.89
CA THR A 21 -10.56 2.10 4.90
C THR A 21 -9.83 2.24 3.57
N SER A 22 -9.62 3.47 3.08
CA SER A 22 -9.03 3.70 1.75
C SER A 22 -7.65 3.05 1.60
N LYS A 23 -6.88 2.88 2.68
CA LYS A 23 -5.62 2.12 2.67
C LYS A 23 -5.79 0.60 2.58
N ASP A 24 -6.91 0.03 3.05
CA ASP A 24 -7.17 -1.41 2.99
C ASP A 24 -7.34 -1.89 1.54
N VAL A 25 -7.54 -0.94 0.63
CA VAL A 25 -7.58 -1.15 -0.80
C VAL A 25 -6.18 -1.55 -1.33
N PHE A 26 -5.08 -1.09 -0.73
CA PHE A 26 -3.73 -1.47 -1.16
C PHE A 26 -3.27 -2.79 -0.53
N GLN A 27 -3.49 -3.90 -1.24
CA GLN A 27 -3.10 -5.24 -0.78
C GLN A 27 -1.80 -5.74 -1.43
N LYS A 28 -1.52 -5.29 -2.65
CA LYS A 28 -0.39 -5.74 -3.45
C LYS A 28 0.25 -4.54 -4.14
N ILE A 29 1.56 -4.59 -4.33
CA ILE A 29 2.28 -3.63 -5.16
C ILE A 29 3.07 -4.33 -6.25
N ASP A 30 3.22 -3.63 -7.38
CA ASP A 30 4.00 -4.06 -8.53
C ASP A 30 5.06 -2.99 -8.80
N CYS A 31 6.32 -3.28 -8.48
CA CYS A 31 7.42 -2.33 -8.50
C CYS A 31 8.45 -2.65 -9.58
N ARG A 32 9.01 -1.60 -10.20
CA ARG A 32 10.06 -1.68 -11.21
C ARG A 32 11.27 -0.87 -10.78
N LEU A 33 12.45 -1.49 -10.79
CA LEU A 33 13.72 -0.78 -10.72
C LEU A 33 14.11 -0.33 -12.13
N ILE A 34 14.34 0.96 -12.28
CA ILE A 34 14.68 1.62 -13.54
C ILE A 34 16.03 2.32 -13.36
N ASN A 35 16.89 2.25 -14.36
CA ASN A 35 18.11 3.05 -14.44
C ASN A 35 18.20 3.66 -15.84
N ASP A 36 18.34 4.98 -15.91
CA ASP A 36 18.41 5.73 -17.17
C ASP A 36 17.30 5.38 -18.19
N GLY A 37 16.09 5.14 -17.68
CA GLY A 37 14.90 4.79 -18.47
C GLY A 37 14.78 3.31 -18.85
N VAL A 38 15.75 2.48 -18.51
CA VAL A 38 15.72 1.02 -18.74
C VAL A 38 15.21 0.30 -17.50
N VAL A 39 14.19 -0.55 -17.65
CA VAL A 39 13.73 -1.44 -16.58
C VAL A 39 14.77 -2.54 -16.37
N LEU A 40 15.36 -2.59 -15.18
CA LEU A 40 16.37 -3.57 -14.80
C LEU A 40 15.76 -4.80 -14.13
N LYS A 41 14.77 -4.58 -13.25
CA LYS A 41 14.09 -5.63 -12.48
C LYS A 41 12.64 -5.24 -12.20
N GLU A 42 11.79 -6.24 -12.09
CA GLU A 42 10.41 -6.11 -11.62
C GLU A 42 10.21 -6.99 -10.39
N HIS A 43 9.36 -6.56 -9.47
CA HIS A 43 9.04 -7.28 -8.25
C HIS A 43 7.58 -7.02 -7.85
N SER A 44 6.91 -8.08 -7.43
CA SER A 44 5.51 -8.05 -7.02
C SER A 44 5.39 -8.71 -5.65
N GLU A 45 4.79 -8.02 -4.69
CA GLU A 45 4.53 -8.59 -3.37
C GLU A 45 3.26 -8.07 -2.72
N TYR A 46 2.75 -8.85 -1.77
CA TYR A 46 1.66 -8.42 -0.89
C TYR A 46 2.21 -7.52 0.20
N MET A 47 1.48 -6.45 0.51
CA MET A 47 1.85 -5.55 1.58
C MET A 47 1.52 -6.16 2.94
N MET A 48 2.41 -5.96 3.91
CA MET A 48 2.19 -6.32 5.29
C MET A 48 1.30 -5.27 5.97
N ASN A 49 0.39 -5.72 6.83
CA ASN A 49 -0.34 -4.84 7.74
C ASN A 49 0.51 -4.60 8.98
N ILE A 50 0.79 -3.33 9.29
CA ILE A 50 1.48 -2.91 10.50
C ILE A 50 0.49 -2.19 11.40
N ARG A 51 0.53 -2.49 12.71
CA ARG A 51 -0.22 -1.73 13.71
C ARG A 51 0.65 -0.57 14.18
N THR A 52 0.11 0.64 14.14
CA THR A 52 0.74 1.87 14.60
C THR A 52 -0.05 2.44 15.78
N ASP A 53 0.49 3.48 16.43
CA ASP A 53 -0.25 4.22 17.47
C ASP A 53 -1.50 4.92 16.92
N LEU A 54 -1.51 5.20 15.60
CA LEU A 54 -2.59 5.88 14.91
C LEU A 54 -3.61 4.91 14.28
N GLY A 55 -3.32 3.60 14.28
CA GLY A 55 -4.20 2.58 13.74
C GLY A 55 -3.45 1.48 12.99
N TYR A 56 -3.76 1.32 11.71
CA TYR A 56 -3.11 0.35 10.82
C TYR A 56 -2.40 1.07 9.67
N ALA A 57 -1.36 0.47 9.13
CA ALA A 57 -0.63 0.93 7.96
C ALA A 57 -0.31 -0.27 7.06
N LYS A 58 -0.01 0.02 5.80
CA LYS A 58 0.53 -0.95 4.84
C LYS A 58 2.02 -0.72 4.70
N PHE A 59 2.78 -1.81 4.65
CA PHE A 59 4.22 -1.73 4.48
C PHE A 59 4.74 -2.79 3.53
N SER A 60 5.76 -2.43 2.76
CA SER A 60 6.52 -3.32 1.89
C SER A 60 7.99 -2.93 1.93
N GLN A 61 8.86 -3.93 1.81
CA GLN A 61 10.30 -3.75 1.71
C GLN A 61 10.85 -4.67 0.63
N ILE A 62 11.37 -4.08 -0.43
CA ILE A 62 11.88 -4.79 -1.60
C ILE A 62 13.39 -4.62 -1.68
N GLN A 63 14.10 -5.75 -1.74
CA GLN A 63 15.53 -5.78 -2.03
C GLN A 63 15.72 -6.11 -3.52
N PHE A 64 16.12 -5.12 -4.33
CA PHE A 64 16.45 -5.33 -5.74
C PHE A 64 17.91 -5.68 -5.95
N GLY A 65 18.79 -5.17 -5.10
CA GLY A 65 20.23 -5.35 -5.19
C GLY A 65 20.75 -6.59 -4.46
N ASP A 66 22.04 -6.86 -4.58
CA ASP A 66 22.76 -7.89 -3.81
C ASP A 66 23.78 -7.24 -2.85
N GLU A 67 24.67 -8.04 -2.27
CA GLU A 67 25.72 -7.54 -1.37
C GLU A 67 26.75 -6.65 -2.08
N ALA A 68 26.91 -6.76 -3.41
CA ALA A 68 27.84 -5.94 -4.16
C ALA A 68 27.23 -4.57 -4.53
N MET A 69 25.91 -4.53 -4.77
CA MET A 69 25.18 -3.30 -5.00
C MET A 69 23.86 -3.32 -4.26
N LYS A 70 23.87 -2.82 -3.02
CA LYS A 70 22.67 -2.75 -2.19
C LYS A 70 21.66 -1.77 -2.78
N ILE A 71 20.53 -2.28 -3.23
CA ILE A 71 19.39 -1.47 -3.67
C ILE A 71 18.17 -1.97 -2.91
N GLN A 72 17.71 -1.15 -1.97
CA GLN A 72 16.58 -1.47 -1.12
C GLN A 72 15.55 -0.35 -1.23
N TYR A 73 14.29 -0.73 -1.36
CA TYR A 73 13.15 0.18 -1.38
C TYR A 73 12.17 -0.19 -0.28
N GLN A 74 11.61 0.80 0.39
CA GLN A 74 10.52 0.63 1.35
C GLN A 74 9.38 1.55 0.98
N LEU A 75 8.16 1.05 1.15
CA LEU A 75 6.94 1.82 1.02
C LEU A 75 6.09 1.60 2.27
N PHE A 76 5.67 2.70 2.89
CA PHE A 76 4.75 2.72 4.01
C PHE A 76 3.57 3.61 3.67
N ILE A 77 2.35 3.12 3.89
CA ILE A 77 1.10 3.82 3.58
C ILE A 77 0.23 3.86 4.84
N GLU A 78 -0.17 5.04 5.26
CA GLU A 78 -1.04 5.23 6.42
C GLU A 78 -2.12 6.28 6.19
N ASP A 79 -3.11 6.34 7.07
CA ASP A 79 -4.14 7.37 7.02
C ASP A 79 -3.53 8.72 7.42
N ASP A 80 -3.85 9.77 6.67
CA ASP A 80 -3.51 11.14 7.06
C ASP A 80 -4.53 11.66 8.09
N ILE A 81 -4.37 11.24 9.34
CA ILE A 81 -5.31 11.58 10.42
C ILE A 81 -5.31 13.08 10.79
N ASN A 82 -4.24 13.80 10.43
CA ASN A 82 -4.08 15.23 10.69
C ASN A 82 -4.26 16.05 9.40
N GLY A 83 -4.62 15.38 8.30
CA GLY A 83 -4.67 15.95 6.97
C GLY A 83 -5.78 16.98 6.83
N VAL A 84 -5.48 18.05 6.10
CA VAL A 84 -6.50 19.01 5.67
C VAL A 84 -7.45 18.38 4.64
N ILE A 85 -6.99 17.32 3.96
CA ILE A 85 -7.74 16.58 2.94
C ILE A 85 -8.40 15.37 3.61
N PRO A 86 -9.75 15.29 3.66
CA PRO A 86 -10.45 14.13 4.22
C PRO A 86 -10.05 12.84 3.50
N GLU A 87 -9.96 11.70 4.19
CA GLU A 87 -9.68 10.38 3.57
C GLU A 87 -8.36 10.32 2.75
N SER A 88 -7.45 11.27 2.96
CA SER A 88 -6.13 11.22 2.34
C SER A 88 -5.22 10.23 3.05
N LEU A 89 -4.26 9.72 2.30
CA LEU A 89 -3.25 8.80 2.77
C LEU A 89 -1.89 9.44 2.64
N ILE A 90 -0.99 9.10 3.57
CA ILE A 90 0.43 9.44 3.52
C ILE A 90 1.19 8.24 2.95
N PHE A 91 2.05 8.50 1.98
CA PHE A 91 2.94 7.55 1.33
C PHE A 91 4.38 7.92 1.64
N LEU A 92 5.01 7.18 2.54
CA LEU A 92 6.42 7.32 2.88
C LEU A 92 7.24 6.32 2.08
N GLN A 93 8.15 6.84 1.27
CA GLN A 93 9.03 6.06 0.41
C GLN A 93 10.47 6.23 0.88
N ASN A 94 11.20 5.13 0.98
CA ASN A 94 12.62 5.14 1.27
C ASN A 94 13.36 4.35 0.19
N LEU A 95 14.36 4.97 -0.45
CA LEU A 95 15.23 4.32 -1.43
C LEU A 95 16.67 4.41 -0.97
N MET A 96 17.31 3.26 -0.82
CA MET A 96 18.72 3.11 -0.48
C MET A 96 19.50 2.55 -1.67
N ILE A 97 20.58 3.23 -2.06
CA ILE A 97 21.55 2.79 -3.09
C ILE A 97 22.96 2.83 -2.50
N GLY A 98 23.51 1.64 -2.23
CA GLY A 98 24.72 1.47 -1.43
C GLY A 98 24.49 2.00 -0.02
N GLU A 99 25.30 2.98 0.39
CA GLU A 99 25.22 3.64 1.70
C GLU A 99 24.40 4.94 1.69
N THR A 100 23.79 5.30 0.55
CA THR A 100 23.04 6.56 0.43
C THR A 100 21.56 6.28 0.41
N GLU A 101 20.82 7.10 1.15
CA GLU A 101 19.39 6.97 1.37
C GLU A 101 18.66 8.24 0.92
N SER A 102 17.44 8.08 0.42
CA SER A 102 16.52 9.17 0.12
C SER A 102 15.12 8.81 0.58
N SER A 103 14.51 9.73 1.31
CA SER A 103 13.15 9.60 1.84
C SER A 103 12.23 10.64 1.21
N VAL A 104 11.06 10.21 0.78
CA VAL A 104 10.04 11.05 0.14
C VAL A 104 8.69 10.78 0.79
N GLU A 105 7.98 11.86 1.12
CA GLU A 105 6.61 11.82 1.63
C GLU A 105 5.67 12.44 0.60
N ILE A 106 4.53 11.79 0.37
CA ILE A 106 3.47 12.25 -0.53
C ILE A 106 2.13 12.04 0.18
N SER A 107 1.23 13.02 0.13
CA SER A 107 -0.15 12.85 0.60
C SER A 107 -1.16 12.90 -0.56
N GLY A 108 -2.16 12.02 -0.55
CA GLY A 108 -3.19 11.99 -1.60
C GLY A 108 -4.32 10.98 -1.36
N GLN A 109 -5.46 11.20 -2.03
CA GLN A 109 -6.65 10.33 -1.93
C GLN A 109 -6.72 9.23 -3.00
N LYS A 110 -6.12 9.46 -4.18
CA LYS A 110 -6.25 8.59 -5.37
C LYS A 110 -4.89 8.36 -6.01
N VAL A 111 -3.98 7.79 -5.25
CA VAL A 111 -2.60 7.52 -5.70
C VAL A 111 -2.56 6.13 -6.33
N SER A 112 -2.42 6.08 -7.65
CA SER A 112 -2.33 4.83 -8.42
C SER A 112 -0.90 4.34 -8.62
N TRP A 113 0.09 5.20 -8.36
CA TRP A 113 1.50 4.85 -8.41
C TRP A 113 2.32 5.83 -7.56
N VAL A 114 3.48 5.34 -7.11
CA VAL A 114 4.50 6.14 -6.42
C VAL A 114 5.85 5.92 -7.07
N LYS A 115 6.74 6.90 -6.96
CA LYS A 115 8.10 6.81 -7.51
C LYS A 115 9.09 7.53 -6.60
N SER A 116 10.21 6.87 -6.36
CA SER A 116 11.39 7.46 -5.72
C SER A 116 12.60 7.35 -6.64
N THR A 117 13.50 8.33 -6.59
CA THR A 117 14.68 8.40 -7.46
C THR A 117 15.92 8.73 -6.65
N LEU A 118 17.02 8.01 -6.89
CA LEU A 118 18.31 8.25 -6.24
C LEU A 118 19.46 7.78 -7.13
N LYS A 119 20.47 8.64 -7.33
CA LYS A 119 21.71 8.33 -8.07
C LYS A 119 21.48 7.69 -9.46
N GLY A 120 20.54 8.21 -10.24
CA GLY A 120 20.21 7.68 -11.58
C GLY A 120 19.30 6.44 -11.57
N PHE A 121 19.06 5.83 -10.41
CA PHE A 121 18.05 4.81 -10.24
C PHE A 121 16.69 5.43 -9.90
N ALA A 122 15.64 4.72 -10.30
CA ALA A 122 14.28 4.99 -9.87
C ALA A 122 13.59 3.68 -9.49
N VAL A 123 12.80 3.70 -8.43
CA VAL A 123 11.83 2.65 -8.15
C VAL A 123 10.46 3.25 -8.36
N GLN A 124 9.68 2.67 -9.27
CA GLN A 124 8.28 3.02 -9.48
C GLN A 124 7.42 1.83 -9.07
N CYS A 125 6.43 2.08 -8.22
CA CYS A 125 5.47 1.07 -7.78
C CYS A 125 4.06 1.47 -8.20
N ASP A 126 3.41 0.59 -8.95
CA ASP A 126 2.00 0.72 -9.26
C ASP A 126 1.19 0.15 -8.08
N LEU A 127 0.22 0.93 -7.61
CA LEU A 127 -0.64 0.63 -6.46
C LEU A 127 -2.02 0.27 -7.03
N ALA A 128 -2.25 -1.03 -7.24
CA ALA A 128 -3.52 -1.49 -7.77
C ALA A 128 -4.56 -1.55 -6.65
N GLU A 129 -5.64 -0.79 -6.80
CA GLU A 129 -6.88 -1.08 -6.07
C GLU A 129 -7.42 -2.43 -6.58
N PRO A 130 -7.84 -3.37 -5.72
CA PRO A 130 -8.50 -4.59 -6.17
C PRO A 130 -9.72 -4.21 -7.00
N VAL A 131 -9.80 -4.80 -8.20
CA VAL A 131 -10.98 -4.68 -9.06
C VAL A 131 -12.17 -5.25 -8.27
N GLN A 132 -13.14 -4.40 -7.94
CA GLN A 132 -14.40 -4.80 -7.31
C GLN A 132 -15.28 -5.59 -8.28
#